data_AF-A0A9R1RC57-F1
#
_entry.id   AF-A0A9R1RC57-F1
#
_cell.length_a   1.000
_cell.length_b   1.000
_cell.length_c   1.000
_cell.angle_alpha   90.00
_cell.angle_beta   90.00
_cell.angle_gamma   90.00
#
_symmetry.space_group_name_H-M   'P 1'
#
loop_
_entity.id
_entity.type
_entity.pdbx_description
1 polymer ?
#
loop_
_entity_poly.entity_id
_entity_poly.type
_entity_poly.pdbx_seq_one_letter_code
_entity_poly.pdbx_strand_id
1 'polypeptide(L)'
;MTGESKIVNKDQKSPFMMSGCKVADGYGTMLVTAVGINTEWGLLMASISEDSGEETPLQVRLNGVATFIGIIGLSVAVVVLVVLLARYFTGHTYNPDGTPQYVKGKMGVGETIRGVVKIFTVAVTIVVVAVPEGLPLAVTLTLAFSMRKMMRDKALVRRLSACETMGSATTICSDKTGTLTLNQMTVVEAYFGGEKMDPPDNTQKLSAAVSTMIIEGIAQNTSGSIFEPEGGQAPEVTGSPTEKAILSWGLQLGMKFSETRSKSSILQVFPFNSEKKRGGVAVQVGDSEVHVYWKGAAELILESCTGWIDTDGSKQSMTPEKVGEFKKFIEDMAVASLRCVAFAYRPCEMSDVPKEDQRADWVLPEDNLIMLGIVGIKDPCRPGVQDSIRLCAAAGIKVRMVTGDNLQTARAIALECGILTDPNVSEPTIIEGKTFRELSDLEREEVADKISVMGRSSPNDKLLLVKALRNKGHVVAVTGDGTNDAPALHEADIGLSMGIQGTEVAKESSDIIILDDNFATLVRVVRWGRSVYANIQKFIQFQLTVNVAALIINVVSAVSSGDVPLNAVQLLWVNLIMDTLGALALATEPPNNHLMQRPPVGRRFVLLCFCCSNILLCFGII
;
A
#
# COMPACT_ATOMS: atom_id res chain seq x y z
N MET A 1 12.49 12.11 14.43
CA MET A 1 13.16 12.75 13.27
C MET A 1 14.55 12.22 12.97
N THR A 2 15.27 11.60 13.91
CA THR A 2 16.62 11.04 13.68
C THR A 2 16.66 9.77 12.80
N GLY A 3 15.50 9.29 12.32
CA GLY A 3 15.39 7.99 11.65
C GLY A 3 15.52 6.78 12.58
N GLU A 4 15.78 7.01 13.87
CA GLU A 4 15.88 5.95 14.89
C GLU A 4 14.55 5.79 15.62
N SER A 5 14.06 4.56 15.75
CA SER A 5 12.83 4.23 16.51
C SER A 5 13.05 4.19 18.03
N LYS A 6 14.21 4.64 18.52
CA LYS A 6 14.55 4.60 19.95
C LYS A 6 13.84 5.74 20.67
N ILE A 7 13.17 5.41 21.77
CA ILE A 7 12.51 6.40 22.63
C ILE A 7 13.60 7.29 23.25
N VAL A 8 13.47 8.61 23.05
CA VAL A 8 14.40 9.61 23.59
C VAL A 8 13.74 10.31 24.76
N ASN A 9 14.34 10.21 25.94
CA ASN A 9 13.87 10.91 27.12
C ASN A 9 14.06 12.43 26.96
N LYS A 10 13.04 13.19 27.34
CA LYS A 10 13.07 14.65 27.36
C LYS A 10 13.10 15.12 28.81
N ASP A 11 14.19 15.78 29.17
CA ASP A 11 14.46 16.32 30.50
C ASP A 11 15.03 17.75 30.39
N GLN A 12 15.48 18.31 31.52
CA GLN A 12 16.10 19.64 31.54
C GLN A 12 17.37 19.75 30.67
N LYS A 13 18.05 18.64 30.38
CA LYS A 13 19.25 18.62 29.54
C LYS A 13 18.91 18.57 28.05
N SER A 14 17.71 18.09 27.70
CA SER A 14 17.19 18.03 26.33
C SER A 14 15.73 18.54 26.25
N PRO A 15 15.48 19.83 26.53
CA PRO A 15 14.13 20.35 26.72
C PRO A 15 13.36 20.59 25.41
N PHE A 16 14.02 20.49 24.27
CA PHE A 16 13.41 20.79 22.96
C PHE A 16 12.61 19.60 22.43
N MET A 17 11.36 19.89 22.06
CA MET A 17 10.48 19.00 21.33
C MET A 17 10.33 19.49 19.89
N MET A 18 10.22 18.54 18.97
CA MET A 18 10.16 18.81 17.53
C MET A 18 8.77 18.50 17.00
N SER A 19 8.28 19.36 16.11
CA SER A 19 7.05 19.10 15.35
C SER A 19 7.19 17.79 14.54
N GLY A 20 6.11 17.01 14.44
CA GLY A 20 6.09 15.71 13.76
C GLY A 20 6.46 14.49 14.63
N CYS A 21 6.89 14.67 15.88
CA CYS A 21 7.17 13.58 16.82
C CYS A 21 5.94 13.24 17.69
N LYS A 22 5.79 11.97 18.11
CA LYS A 22 4.76 11.50 19.06
C LYS A 22 5.37 11.22 20.43
N VAL A 23 4.63 11.53 21.50
CA VAL A 23 4.99 11.14 22.87
C VAL A 23 4.71 9.66 23.04
N ALA A 24 5.73 8.88 23.44
CA ALA A 24 5.61 7.43 23.62
C ALA A 24 5.11 7.06 25.02
N ASP A 25 5.59 7.78 26.05
CA ASP A 25 5.24 7.56 27.45
C ASP A 25 5.47 8.84 28.27
N GLY A 26 4.75 9.00 29.38
CA GLY A 26 4.83 10.16 30.30
C GLY A 26 3.85 11.31 30.03
N TYR A 27 3.94 12.36 30.85
CA TYR A 27 3.15 13.59 30.73
C TYR A 27 4.02 14.84 31.02
N GLY A 28 3.60 15.99 30.51
CA GLY A 28 4.31 17.26 30.73
C GLY A 28 3.60 18.45 30.09
N THR A 29 4.17 19.64 30.29
CA THR A 29 3.72 20.89 29.68
C THR A 29 4.83 21.48 28.83
N MET A 30 4.46 22.20 27.77
CA MET A 30 5.43 22.76 26.83
C MET A 30 5.04 24.16 26.37
N LEU A 31 6.04 24.95 26.00
CA LEU A 31 5.86 26.22 25.33
C LEU A 31 6.08 26.04 23.82
N VAL A 32 5.09 26.40 23.02
CA VAL A 32 5.18 26.35 21.55
C VAL A 32 6.12 27.46 21.09
N THR A 33 7.22 27.09 20.43
CA THR A 33 8.25 28.03 19.94
C THR A 33 8.05 28.46 18.48
N ALA A 34 7.45 27.58 17.66
CA ALA A 34 7.19 27.83 16.25
C ALA A 34 5.96 27.06 15.77
N VAL A 35 5.29 27.56 14.72
CA VAL A 35 4.11 26.93 14.10
C VAL A 35 4.21 26.98 12.57
N GLY A 36 3.56 26.04 11.90
CA GLY A 36 3.51 25.98 10.43
C GLY A 36 4.89 25.80 9.79
N ILE A 37 5.12 26.54 8.70
CA ILE A 37 6.35 26.46 7.89
C ILE A 37 7.62 26.88 8.64
N ASN A 38 7.46 27.65 9.73
CA ASN A 38 8.58 28.12 10.56
C ASN A 38 9.10 27.03 11.52
N THR A 39 8.48 25.85 11.55
CA THR A 39 9.00 24.70 12.29
C THR A 39 10.05 23.96 11.46
N GLU A 40 11.02 23.29 12.07
CA GLU A 40 11.98 22.45 11.33
C GLU A 40 11.27 21.43 10.44
N TRP A 41 10.21 20.79 10.95
CA TRP A 41 9.37 19.89 10.18
C TRP A 41 8.67 20.58 9.00
N GLY A 42 8.13 21.78 9.22
CA GLY A 42 7.46 22.57 8.18
C GLY A 42 8.42 23.01 7.08
N LEU A 43 9.64 23.40 7.42
CA LEU A 43 10.71 23.70 6.48
C LEU A 43 11.12 22.46 5.66
N LEU A 44 11.28 21.32 6.32
CA LEU A 44 11.65 20.06 5.69
C LEU A 44 10.52 19.54 4.78
N MET A 45 9.26 19.75 5.17
CA MET A 45 8.12 19.43 4.31
C MET A 45 7.98 20.40 3.14
N ALA A 46 8.25 21.69 3.32
CA ALA A 46 8.22 22.67 2.25
C ALA A 46 9.25 22.34 1.15
N SER A 47 10.43 21.82 1.50
CA SER A 47 11.43 21.40 0.50
C SER A 47 11.09 20.08 -0.19
N ILE A 48 10.30 19.19 0.42
CA ILE A 48 9.81 17.94 -0.19
C ILE A 48 8.56 18.17 -1.06
N SER A 49 7.76 19.19 -0.73
CA SER A 49 6.49 19.52 -1.38
C SER A 49 6.58 20.53 -2.52
N GLU A 50 7.79 20.92 -2.95
CA GLU A 50 7.98 21.52 -4.27
C GLU A 50 7.61 20.48 -5.33
N ASP A 51 6.33 20.51 -5.73
CA ASP A 51 5.80 19.79 -6.88
C ASP A 51 6.57 20.30 -8.10
N SER A 52 7.50 19.49 -8.60
CA SER A 52 8.50 19.89 -9.60
C SER A 52 7.90 20.26 -10.97
N GLY A 53 6.57 20.29 -11.10
CA GLY A 53 5.88 20.51 -12.36
C GLY A 53 6.25 19.48 -13.42
N GLU A 54 6.79 18.33 -13.00
CA GLU A 54 7.27 17.29 -13.90
C GLU A 54 6.10 16.69 -14.68
N GLU A 55 6.22 16.73 -16.01
CA GLU A 55 5.25 16.09 -16.90
C GLU A 55 5.18 14.59 -16.59
N THR A 56 3.95 14.06 -16.59
CA THR A 56 3.74 12.62 -16.41
C THR A 56 4.44 11.81 -17.52
N PRO A 57 4.89 10.57 -17.26
CA PRO A 57 5.50 9.73 -18.30
C PRO A 57 4.65 9.61 -19.57
N LEU A 58 3.32 9.60 -19.46
CA LEU A 58 2.43 9.62 -20.62
C LEU A 58 2.47 10.93 -21.39
N GLN A 59 2.44 12.07 -20.69
CA GLN A 59 2.49 13.39 -21.31
C GLN A 59 3.78 13.54 -22.12
N VAL A 60 4.93 13.13 -21.57
CA VAL A 60 6.20 13.15 -22.29
C VAL A 60 6.15 12.30 -23.57
N ARG A 61 5.59 11.08 -23.49
CA ARG A 61 5.44 10.20 -24.67
C ARG A 61 4.50 10.79 -25.70
N LEU A 62 3.40 11.40 -25.26
CA LEU A 62 2.39 11.98 -26.13
C LEU A 62 2.87 13.25 -26.80
N ASN A 63 3.64 14.09 -26.10
CA ASN A 63 4.32 15.23 -26.69
C ASN A 63 5.27 14.78 -27.82
N GLY A 64 5.98 13.66 -27.63
CA GLY A 64 6.79 13.04 -28.68
C GLY A 64 5.96 12.59 -29.90
N VAL A 65 4.83 11.91 -29.67
CA VAL A 65 3.91 11.47 -30.73
C VAL A 65 3.29 12.67 -31.47
N ALA A 66 2.82 13.68 -30.75
CA ALA A 66 2.24 14.91 -31.30
C ALA A 66 3.25 15.65 -32.19
N THR A 67 4.50 15.76 -31.73
CA THR A 67 5.60 16.39 -32.49
C THR A 67 5.87 15.61 -33.79
N PHE A 68 5.94 14.28 -33.72
CA PHE A 68 6.15 13.44 -34.90
C PHE A 68 5.03 13.61 -35.94
N ILE A 69 3.77 13.59 -35.51
CA ILE A 69 2.60 13.81 -36.38
C ILE A 69 2.64 15.22 -36.97
N GLY A 70 2.97 16.23 -36.17
CA GLY A 70 3.10 17.62 -36.61
C GLY A 70 4.13 17.78 -37.73
N ILE A 71 5.28 17.10 -37.63
CA ILE A 71 6.32 17.11 -38.68
C ILE A 71 5.80 16.47 -39.99
N ILE A 72 5.10 15.32 -39.89
CA ILE A 72 4.50 14.68 -41.07
C ILE A 72 3.45 15.60 -41.70
N GLY A 73 2.55 16.15 -40.89
CA GLY A 73 1.50 17.08 -41.33
C GLY A 73 2.06 18.30 -42.06
N LEU A 74 3.08 18.94 -41.48
CA LEU A 74 3.76 20.08 -42.08
C LEU A 74 4.42 19.71 -43.41
N SER A 75 5.11 18.56 -43.46
CA SER A 75 5.77 18.08 -44.68
C SER A 75 4.77 17.86 -45.81
N VAL A 76 3.64 17.21 -45.52
CA VAL A 76 2.55 16.99 -46.48
C VAL A 76 1.91 18.30 -46.93
N ALA A 77 1.67 19.24 -46.02
CA ALA A 77 1.11 20.54 -46.35
C ALA A 77 2.02 21.34 -47.31
N VAL A 78 3.34 21.32 -47.08
CA VAL A 78 4.32 21.97 -47.97
C VAL A 78 4.33 21.31 -49.35
N VAL A 79 4.29 19.98 -49.42
CA VAL A 79 4.22 19.25 -50.71
C VAL A 79 2.95 19.62 -51.47
N VAL A 80 1.79 19.61 -50.83
CA VAL A 80 0.52 20.00 -51.46
C VAL A 80 0.55 21.46 -51.91
N LEU A 81 1.12 22.37 -51.11
CA LEU A 81 1.27 23.78 -51.46
C LEU A 81 2.09 23.94 -52.75
N VAL A 82 3.24 23.27 -52.85
CA VAL A 82 4.09 23.32 -54.04
C VAL A 82 3.38 22.74 -55.27
N VAL A 83 2.70 21.59 -55.11
CA VAL A 83 1.95 20.96 -56.21
C VAL A 83 0.81 21.86 -56.70
N LEU A 84 0.03 22.44 -55.80
CA LEU A 84 -1.08 23.33 -56.16
C LEU A 84 -0.59 24.63 -56.78
N LEU A 85 0.50 25.23 -56.28
CA LEU A 85 1.11 26.41 -56.91
C LEU A 85 1.63 26.08 -58.31
N ALA A 86 2.28 24.92 -58.49
CA ALA A 86 2.73 24.47 -59.80
C ALA A 86 1.55 24.27 -60.75
N ARG A 87 0.46 23.60 -60.34
CA ARG A 87 -0.76 23.43 -61.15
C ARG A 87 -1.45 24.75 -61.48
N TYR A 88 -1.46 25.68 -60.52
CA TYR A 88 -2.02 27.03 -60.69
C TYR A 88 -1.24 27.81 -61.74
N PHE A 89 0.08 27.94 -61.62
CA PHE A 89 0.89 28.70 -62.58
C PHE A 89 1.03 28.00 -63.94
N THR A 90 0.88 26.68 -64.02
CA THR A 90 0.86 25.93 -65.29
C THR A 90 -0.50 25.92 -65.98
N GLY A 91 -1.54 26.53 -65.39
CA GLY A 91 -2.87 26.67 -66.00
C GLY A 91 -3.69 25.37 -66.07
N HIS A 92 -3.33 24.36 -65.26
CA HIS A 92 -4.03 23.07 -65.20
C HIS A 92 -5.10 23.00 -64.09
N THR A 93 -5.37 24.12 -63.41
CA THR A 93 -6.49 24.26 -62.48
C THR A 93 -7.69 24.87 -63.19
N TYR A 94 -8.85 24.22 -63.09
CA TYR A 94 -10.08 24.65 -63.76
C TYR A 94 -11.12 25.10 -62.74
N ASN A 95 -11.90 26.12 -63.08
CA ASN A 95 -13.10 26.52 -62.34
C ASN A 95 -14.24 25.51 -62.55
N PRO A 96 -15.29 25.54 -61.70
CA PRO A 96 -16.51 24.75 -61.90
C PRO A 96 -17.16 24.94 -63.29
N ASP A 97 -16.93 26.11 -63.90
CA ASP A 97 -17.39 26.46 -65.25
C ASP A 97 -16.46 25.96 -66.38
N GLY A 98 -15.42 25.17 -66.07
CA GLY A 98 -14.48 24.60 -67.04
C GLY A 98 -13.39 25.55 -67.55
N THR A 99 -13.35 26.79 -67.06
CA THR A 99 -12.33 27.79 -67.46
C THR A 99 -11.04 27.64 -66.63
N PRO A 100 -9.84 27.80 -67.23
CA PRO A 100 -8.59 27.76 -66.47
C PRO A 100 -8.51 28.94 -65.48
N GLN A 101 -8.20 28.63 -64.22
CA GLN A 101 -8.08 29.59 -63.12
C GLN A 101 -6.92 30.58 -63.26
N TYR A 102 -5.95 30.26 -64.11
CA TYR A 102 -4.82 31.12 -64.40
C TYR A 102 -4.47 31.07 -65.89
N VAL A 103 -4.45 32.24 -66.53
CA VAL A 103 -4.00 32.39 -67.92
C VAL A 103 -2.89 33.44 -67.95
N LYS A 104 -1.68 33.01 -68.31
CA LYS A 104 -0.48 33.86 -68.37
C LYS A 104 -0.75 35.11 -69.21
N GLY A 105 -0.67 36.28 -68.58
CA GLY A 105 -0.77 37.60 -69.24
C GLY A 105 -2.17 38.19 -69.43
N LYS A 106 -3.26 37.53 -68.98
CA LYS A 106 -4.64 38.05 -69.12
C LYS A 106 -5.36 38.41 -67.81
N MET A 107 -4.84 37.98 -66.66
CA MET A 107 -5.49 38.22 -65.36
C MET A 107 -4.93 39.44 -64.63
N GLY A 108 -5.80 40.13 -63.89
CA GLY A 108 -5.40 41.21 -63.00
C GLY A 108 -4.62 40.70 -61.78
N VAL A 109 -3.71 41.54 -61.26
CA VAL A 109 -2.89 41.22 -60.07
C VAL A 109 -3.75 40.77 -58.88
N GLY A 110 -4.93 41.40 -58.68
CA GLY A 110 -5.84 41.06 -57.60
C GLY A 110 -6.47 39.66 -57.71
N GLU A 111 -6.74 39.15 -58.91
CA GLU A 111 -7.27 37.79 -59.12
C GLU A 111 -6.21 36.72 -58.88
N THR A 112 -4.97 37.01 -59.28
CA THR A 112 -3.82 36.15 -59.04
C THR A 112 -3.55 36.00 -57.54
N ILE A 113 -3.59 37.11 -56.80
CA ILE A 113 -3.44 37.11 -55.34
C ILE A 113 -4.54 36.30 -54.66
N ARG A 114 -5.81 36.43 -55.10
CA ARG A 114 -6.92 35.65 -54.53
C ARG A 114 -6.74 34.13 -54.71
N GLY A 115 -6.26 33.69 -55.88
CA GLY A 115 -5.97 32.27 -56.12
C GLY A 115 -4.86 31.74 -55.23
N VAL A 116 -3.77 32.49 -55.09
CA VAL A 116 -2.65 32.13 -54.19
C VAL A 116 -3.10 32.10 -52.73
N VAL A 117 -3.94 33.05 -52.29
CA VAL A 117 -4.52 33.04 -50.94
C VAL A 117 -5.38 31.80 -50.72
N LYS A 118 -6.23 31.40 -51.68
CA LYS A 118 -7.03 30.15 -51.57
C LYS A 118 -6.13 28.92 -51.39
N ILE A 119 -5.07 28.81 -52.19
CA ILE A 119 -4.10 27.70 -52.11
C ILE A 119 -3.36 27.71 -50.77
N PHE A 120 -2.98 28.89 -50.27
CA PHE A 120 -2.36 29.04 -48.96
C PHE A 120 -3.31 28.66 -47.82
N THR A 121 -4.58 29.05 -47.89
CA THR A 121 -5.61 28.65 -46.91
C THR A 121 -5.76 27.13 -46.87
N VAL A 122 -5.72 26.44 -48.01
CA VAL A 122 -5.73 24.97 -48.07
C VAL A 122 -4.52 24.38 -47.33
N ALA A 123 -3.31 24.88 -47.58
CA ALA A 123 -2.11 24.39 -46.91
C ALA A 123 -2.17 24.62 -45.38
N VAL A 124 -2.60 25.80 -44.92
CA VAL A 124 -2.81 26.08 -43.49
C VAL A 124 -3.85 25.14 -42.89
N THR A 125 -4.95 24.89 -43.61
CA THR A 125 -6.00 23.98 -43.13
C THR A 125 -5.48 22.55 -42.95
N ILE A 126 -4.63 22.05 -43.86
CA ILE A 126 -3.99 20.73 -43.73
C ILE A 126 -3.13 20.66 -42.47
N VAL A 127 -2.36 21.72 -42.16
CA VAL A 127 -1.54 21.78 -40.94
C VAL A 127 -2.42 21.70 -39.69
N VAL A 128 -3.49 22.50 -39.62
CA VAL A 128 -4.39 22.53 -38.46
C VAL A 128 -5.06 21.17 -38.23
N VAL A 129 -5.45 20.46 -39.30
CA VAL A 129 -6.05 19.12 -39.18
C VAL A 129 -5.03 18.07 -38.74
N ALA A 130 -3.77 18.22 -39.16
CA ALA A 130 -2.74 17.25 -38.86
C ALA A 130 -2.26 17.32 -37.40
N VAL A 131 -2.21 18.51 -36.80
CA VAL A 131 -1.74 18.69 -35.42
C VAL A 131 -2.84 18.31 -34.43
N PRO A 132 -2.64 17.28 -33.59
CA PRO A 132 -3.65 16.85 -32.62
C PRO A 132 -3.52 17.63 -31.31
N GLU A 133 -4.26 18.74 -31.20
CA GLU A 133 -4.24 19.64 -30.04
C GLU A 133 -4.91 18.99 -28.80
N GLY A 134 -5.84 18.06 -29.02
CA GLY A 134 -6.57 17.36 -27.96
C GLY A 134 -5.75 16.35 -27.14
N LEU A 135 -4.54 15.97 -27.56
CA LEU A 135 -3.76 14.91 -26.88
C LEU A 135 -3.41 15.25 -25.42
N PRO A 136 -2.79 16.41 -25.09
CA PRO A 136 -2.48 16.74 -23.70
C PRO A 136 -3.74 16.95 -22.84
N LEU A 137 -4.81 17.47 -23.46
CA LEU A 137 -6.10 17.69 -22.80
C LEU A 137 -6.76 16.36 -22.41
N ALA A 138 -6.75 15.38 -23.30
CA ALA A 138 -7.35 14.07 -23.06
C ALA A 138 -6.69 13.34 -21.88
N VAL A 139 -5.37 13.42 -21.75
CA VAL A 139 -4.64 12.83 -20.61
C VAL A 139 -5.08 13.47 -19.32
N THR A 140 -5.08 14.80 -19.29
CA THR A 140 -5.43 15.57 -18.09
C THR A 140 -6.87 15.28 -17.65
N LEU A 141 -7.82 15.24 -18.60
CA LEU A 141 -9.22 14.88 -18.33
C LEU A 141 -9.37 13.44 -17.83
N THR A 142 -8.69 12.47 -18.46
CA THR A 142 -8.72 11.05 -18.06
C THR A 142 -8.21 10.88 -16.63
N LEU A 143 -7.08 11.50 -16.31
CA LEU A 143 -6.47 11.45 -14.98
C LEU A 143 -7.36 12.13 -13.94
N ALA A 144 -7.87 13.34 -14.22
CA ALA A 144 -8.76 14.07 -13.32
C ALA A 144 -10.04 13.28 -12.99
N PHE A 145 -10.66 12.68 -14.01
CA PHE A 145 -11.83 11.84 -13.83
C PHE A 145 -11.52 10.58 -13.00
N SER A 146 -10.43 9.88 -13.35
CA SER A 146 -10.02 8.64 -12.68
C SER A 146 -9.66 8.88 -11.22
N MET A 147 -8.96 9.96 -10.89
CA MET A 147 -8.67 10.34 -9.50
C MET A 147 -9.94 10.60 -8.69
N ARG A 148 -10.90 11.34 -9.25
CA ARG A 148 -12.16 11.61 -8.56
C ARG A 148 -12.95 10.32 -8.28
N LYS A 149 -12.79 9.30 -9.11
CA LYS A 149 -13.36 7.97 -8.90
C LYS A 149 -12.55 7.15 -7.89
N MET A 150 -11.22 7.13 -8.00
CA MET A 150 -10.33 6.49 -7.01
C MET A 150 -10.57 7.02 -5.60
N MET A 151 -10.77 8.34 -5.44
CA MET A 151 -11.08 8.96 -4.14
C MET A 151 -12.38 8.41 -3.54
N ARG A 152 -13.41 8.16 -4.37
CA ARG A 152 -14.64 7.49 -3.93
C ARG A 152 -14.40 6.03 -3.57
N ASP A 153 -13.46 5.38 -4.27
CA ASP A 153 -12.99 4.03 -3.96
C ASP A 153 -11.99 3.99 -2.79
N LYS A 154 -11.89 5.08 -2.02
CA LYS A 154 -11.06 5.23 -0.81
C LYS A 154 -9.55 5.23 -1.07
N ALA A 155 -9.12 5.63 -2.28
CA ALA A 155 -7.72 5.90 -2.61
C ALA A 155 -7.52 7.37 -2.97
N LEU A 156 -6.77 8.10 -2.14
CA LEU A 156 -6.44 9.51 -2.36
C LEU A 156 -5.13 9.61 -3.14
N VAL A 157 -5.20 10.08 -4.38
CA VAL A 157 -4.02 10.34 -5.22
C VAL A 157 -3.50 11.74 -4.95
N ARG A 158 -2.25 11.86 -4.50
CA ARG A 158 -1.55 13.14 -4.29
C ARG A 158 -0.79 13.59 -5.53
N ARG A 159 -0.16 12.65 -6.26
CA ARG A 159 0.57 12.92 -7.50
C ARG A 159 -0.09 12.26 -8.71
N LEU A 160 -0.33 13.04 -9.78
CA LEU A 160 -1.01 12.57 -10.99
C LEU A 160 -0.24 11.43 -11.68
N SER A 161 1.08 11.56 -11.74
CA SER A 161 2.00 10.58 -12.33
C SER A 161 1.91 9.21 -11.68
N ALA A 162 1.58 9.13 -10.39
CA ALA A 162 1.46 7.87 -9.67
C ALA A 162 0.25 7.04 -10.13
N CYS A 163 -0.86 7.70 -10.46
CA CYS A 163 -2.07 7.04 -10.99
C CYS A 163 -1.76 6.29 -12.30
N GLU A 164 -1.02 6.94 -13.21
CA GLU A 164 -0.58 6.33 -14.46
C GLU A 164 0.44 5.20 -14.22
N THR A 165 1.49 5.50 -13.43
CA THR A 165 2.62 4.59 -13.23
C THR A 165 2.18 3.31 -12.53
N MET A 166 1.17 3.37 -11.64
CA MET A 166 0.60 2.19 -10.99
C MET A 166 0.00 1.18 -11.98
N GLY A 167 -0.50 1.64 -13.14
CA GLY A 167 -0.97 0.75 -14.20
C GLY A 167 0.14 -0.12 -14.81
N SER A 168 1.39 0.34 -14.71
CA SER A 168 2.59 -0.31 -15.21
C SER A 168 3.39 -1.04 -14.12
N ALA A 169 2.89 -1.04 -12.88
CA ALA A 169 3.58 -1.69 -11.75
C ALA A 169 3.84 -3.17 -12.03
N THR A 170 5.09 -3.59 -11.84
CA THR A 170 5.54 -4.99 -12.04
C THR A 170 5.80 -5.68 -10.71
N THR A 171 6.07 -4.91 -9.66
CA THR A 171 6.33 -5.41 -8.32
C THR A 171 5.75 -4.48 -7.28
N ILE A 172 5.27 -5.07 -6.19
CA ILE A 172 4.84 -4.36 -4.99
C ILE A 172 5.70 -4.85 -3.83
N CYS A 173 6.52 -3.97 -3.26
CA CYS A 173 7.22 -4.25 -2.01
C CYS A 173 6.37 -3.77 -0.85
N SER A 174 5.81 -4.72 -0.09
CA SER A 174 4.90 -4.44 1.00
C SER A 174 5.58 -4.62 2.35
N ASP A 175 5.41 -3.65 3.24
CA ASP A 175 5.61 -3.93 4.66
C ASP A 175 4.58 -4.97 5.15
N LYS A 176 4.93 -5.67 6.23
CA LYS A 176 4.07 -6.67 6.86
C LYS A 176 3.13 -6.02 7.87
N THR A 177 3.69 -5.29 8.84
CA THR A 177 2.96 -4.80 10.01
C THR A 177 2.07 -3.65 9.58
N GLY A 178 0.79 -3.68 9.94
CA GLY A 178 -0.18 -2.62 9.62
C GLY A 178 -0.57 -2.51 8.15
N THR A 179 0.18 -3.16 7.26
CA THR A 179 -0.11 -3.21 5.83
C THR A 179 -0.80 -4.52 5.42
N LEU A 180 -0.12 -5.65 5.59
CA LEU A 180 -0.70 -6.98 5.31
C LEU A 180 -1.48 -7.52 6.51
N THR A 181 -1.04 -7.16 7.71
CA THR A 181 -1.67 -7.55 8.98
C THR A 181 -2.48 -6.40 9.57
N LEU A 182 -3.33 -6.72 10.55
CA LEU A 182 -4.17 -5.72 11.23
C LEU A 182 -3.37 -4.83 12.20
N ASN A 183 -2.10 -5.17 12.49
CA ASN A 183 -1.31 -4.55 13.57
C ASN A 183 -2.05 -4.59 14.92
N GLN A 184 -2.79 -5.68 15.12
CA GLN A 184 -3.60 -5.92 16.29
C GLN A 184 -3.34 -7.36 16.71
N MET A 185 -2.50 -7.54 17.73
CA MET A 185 -2.24 -8.86 18.26
C MET A 185 -3.55 -9.45 18.79
N THR A 186 -3.86 -10.69 18.40
CA THR A 186 -5.04 -11.43 18.86
C THR A 186 -4.64 -12.81 19.35
N VAL A 187 -5.41 -13.34 20.30
CA VAL A 187 -5.31 -14.75 20.70
C VAL A 187 -5.97 -15.58 19.60
N VAL A 188 -5.21 -16.50 19.02
CA VAL A 188 -5.67 -17.38 17.93
C VAL A 188 -5.83 -18.81 18.42
N GLU A 189 -4.99 -19.24 19.36
CA GLU A 189 -5.09 -20.55 19.99
C GLU A 189 -5.03 -20.42 21.50
N ALA A 190 -5.76 -21.28 22.20
CA ALA A 190 -5.73 -21.39 23.65
C ALA A 190 -5.75 -22.87 24.04
N TYR A 191 -4.99 -23.23 25.06
CA TYR A 191 -4.91 -24.57 25.63
C TYR A 191 -5.14 -24.50 27.13
N PHE A 192 -6.08 -25.31 27.60
CA PHE A 192 -6.46 -25.43 29.00
C PHE A 192 -6.65 -26.89 29.36
N GLY A 193 -6.18 -27.31 30.54
CA GLY A 193 -6.26 -28.72 30.97
C GLY A 193 -5.61 -29.73 30.01
N GLY A 194 -4.71 -29.28 29.13
CA GLY A 194 -4.12 -30.13 28.09
C GLY A 194 -5.01 -30.36 26.85
N GLU A 195 -6.18 -29.72 26.76
CA GLU A 195 -6.98 -29.69 25.53
C GLU A 195 -6.82 -28.37 24.79
N LYS A 196 -6.83 -28.46 23.45
CA LYS A 196 -6.96 -27.29 22.57
C LYS A 196 -8.40 -26.78 22.58
N MET A 197 -8.56 -25.48 22.75
CA MET A 197 -9.85 -24.81 22.65
C MET A 197 -10.14 -24.42 21.20
N ASP A 198 -11.35 -24.73 20.73
CA ASP A 198 -11.85 -24.33 19.42
C ASP A 198 -13.35 -23.96 19.53
N PRO A 199 -13.74 -22.68 19.39
CA PRO A 199 -12.87 -21.49 19.27
C PRO A 199 -12.09 -21.20 20.58
N PRO A 200 -11.04 -20.35 20.56
CA PRO A 200 -10.16 -20.12 21.72
C PRO A 200 -10.85 -19.48 22.94
N ASP A 201 -12.03 -18.90 22.76
CA ASP A 201 -12.90 -18.28 23.76
C ASP A 201 -14.01 -19.21 24.29
N ASN A 202 -13.98 -20.51 23.94
CA ASN A 202 -15.04 -21.46 24.30
C ASN A 202 -15.09 -21.78 25.81
N THR A 203 -15.79 -20.96 26.59
CA THR A 203 -15.95 -21.13 28.04
C THR A 203 -16.77 -22.37 28.44
N GLN A 204 -17.51 -23.01 27.52
CA GLN A 204 -18.38 -24.14 27.86
C GLN A 204 -17.61 -25.40 28.29
N LYS A 205 -16.36 -25.56 27.85
CA LYS A 205 -15.51 -26.67 28.28
C LYS A 205 -14.81 -26.42 29.63
N LEU A 206 -14.85 -25.18 30.13
CA LEU A 206 -14.15 -24.81 31.36
C LEU A 206 -15.13 -24.81 32.54
N SER A 207 -14.69 -25.37 33.67
CA SER A 207 -15.42 -25.20 34.92
C SER A 207 -15.47 -23.72 35.33
N ALA A 208 -16.54 -23.33 36.02
CA ALA A 208 -16.73 -21.95 36.49
C ALA A 208 -15.55 -21.47 37.36
N ALA A 209 -14.97 -22.36 38.17
CA ALA A 209 -13.81 -22.06 39.00
C ALA A 209 -12.55 -21.73 38.18
N VAL A 210 -12.26 -22.53 37.14
CA VAL A 210 -11.10 -22.32 36.25
C VAL A 210 -11.27 -21.03 35.46
N SER A 211 -12.46 -20.79 34.91
CA SER A 211 -12.76 -19.55 34.18
C SER A 211 -12.55 -18.31 35.05
N THR A 212 -12.96 -18.37 36.32
CA THR A 212 -12.82 -17.26 37.27
C THR A 212 -11.35 -17.00 37.62
N MET A 213 -10.55 -18.04 37.83
CA MET A 213 -9.10 -17.89 38.09
C MET A 213 -8.35 -17.31 36.89
N ILE A 214 -8.72 -17.69 35.67
CA ILE A 214 -8.12 -17.14 34.46
C ILE A 214 -8.51 -15.67 34.30
N ILE A 215 -9.79 -15.35 34.48
CA ILE A 215 -10.31 -13.98 34.39
C ILE A 215 -9.66 -13.07 35.45
N GLU A 216 -9.53 -13.54 36.69
CA GLU A 216 -8.82 -12.83 37.77
C GLU A 216 -7.35 -12.60 37.41
N GLY A 217 -6.66 -13.65 36.97
CA GLY A 217 -5.26 -13.56 36.53
C GLY A 217 -5.05 -12.58 35.37
N ILE A 218 -5.94 -12.59 34.37
CA ILE A 218 -5.89 -11.65 33.23
C ILE A 218 -6.15 -10.20 33.69
N ALA A 219 -7.20 -9.98 34.49
CA ALA A 219 -7.63 -8.65 34.92
C ALA A 219 -6.62 -7.99 35.88
N GLN A 220 -5.95 -8.79 36.72
CA GLN A 220 -5.05 -8.28 37.75
C GLN A 220 -3.60 -8.23 37.30
N ASN A 221 -3.15 -9.19 36.48
CA ASN A 221 -1.79 -9.22 35.95
C ASN A 221 -1.68 -8.43 34.64
N THR A 222 -2.22 -7.20 34.60
CA THR A 222 -2.16 -6.32 33.43
C THR A 222 -2.09 -4.85 33.84
N SER A 223 -1.26 -4.10 33.13
CA SER A 223 -1.18 -2.64 33.24
C SER A 223 -2.15 -1.93 32.30
N GLY A 224 -2.78 -2.67 31.39
CA GLY A 224 -3.78 -2.13 30.47
C GLY A 224 -5.11 -1.80 31.15
N SER A 225 -5.90 -0.95 30.50
CA SER A 225 -7.26 -0.62 30.90
C SER A 225 -8.26 -0.86 29.77
N ILE A 226 -9.51 -1.08 30.14
CA ILE A 226 -10.63 -1.22 29.21
C ILE A 226 -11.56 -0.04 29.44
N PHE A 227 -11.85 0.70 28.38
CA PHE A 227 -12.81 1.79 28.37
C PHE A 227 -14.03 1.37 27.53
N GLU A 228 -15.21 1.40 28.13
CA GLU A 228 -16.48 1.14 27.45
C GLU A 228 -17.14 2.49 27.10
N PRO A 229 -17.20 2.88 25.82
CA PRO A 229 -17.84 4.15 25.44
C PRO A 229 -19.35 4.10 25.66
N GLU A 230 -19.92 5.19 26.16
CA GLU A 230 -21.39 5.35 26.23
C GLU A 230 -21.96 5.38 24.80
N GLY A 231 -22.80 4.39 24.45
CA GLY A 231 -23.45 4.31 23.13
C GLY A 231 -23.30 2.99 22.36
N GLY A 232 -22.78 1.93 22.98
CA GLY A 232 -22.73 0.60 22.38
C GLY A 232 -21.63 0.42 21.32
N GLN A 233 -20.62 1.28 21.32
CA GLN A 233 -19.40 1.08 20.54
C GLN A 233 -18.53 -0.02 21.17
N ALA A 234 -17.64 -0.61 20.37
CA ALA A 234 -16.73 -1.64 20.84
C ALA A 234 -15.80 -1.09 21.96
N PRO A 235 -15.50 -1.89 23.00
CA PRO A 235 -14.63 -1.47 24.09
C PRO A 235 -13.22 -1.15 23.59
N GLU A 236 -12.66 -0.03 24.04
CA GLU A 236 -11.31 0.38 23.72
C GLU A 236 -10.33 -0.20 24.74
N VAL A 237 -9.35 -0.97 24.26
CA VAL A 237 -8.36 -1.64 25.10
C VAL A 237 -7.01 -0.93 24.98
N THR A 238 -6.48 -0.49 26.11
CA THR A 238 -5.15 0.14 26.23
C THR A 238 -4.14 -0.84 26.82
N GLY A 239 -2.83 -0.60 26.61
CA GLY A 239 -1.75 -1.47 27.07
C GLY A 239 -0.76 -1.86 25.97
N SER A 240 0.21 -2.71 26.31
CA SER A 240 1.14 -3.28 25.31
C SER A 240 0.41 -4.19 24.30
N PRO A 241 0.91 -4.42 23.08
CA PRO A 241 0.21 -5.25 22.09
C PRO A 241 -0.17 -6.65 22.60
N THR A 242 0.72 -7.29 23.34
CA THR A 242 0.46 -8.59 23.99
C THR A 242 -0.65 -8.49 25.04
N GLU A 243 -0.64 -7.45 25.87
CA GLU A 243 -1.67 -7.27 26.90
C GLU A 243 -3.02 -6.92 26.30
N LYS A 244 -3.05 -6.09 25.24
CA LYS A 244 -4.28 -5.79 24.50
C LYS A 244 -4.91 -7.06 23.94
N ALA A 245 -4.10 -7.96 23.37
CA ALA A 245 -4.58 -9.24 22.86
C ALA A 245 -5.23 -10.09 23.97
N ILE A 246 -4.55 -10.21 25.11
CA ILE A 246 -4.99 -11.01 26.26
C ILE A 246 -6.24 -10.39 26.91
N LEU A 247 -6.28 -9.07 27.07
CA LEU A 247 -7.43 -8.33 27.62
C LEU A 247 -8.66 -8.45 26.71
N SER A 248 -8.46 -8.30 25.39
CA SER A 248 -9.53 -8.45 24.41
C SER A 248 -10.09 -9.88 24.42
N TRP A 249 -9.21 -10.87 24.56
CA TRP A 249 -9.64 -12.27 24.72
C TRP A 249 -10.36 -12.51 26.06
N GLY A 250 -9.91 -11.88 27.15
CA GLY A 250 -10.63 -11.91 28.43
C GLY A 250 -12.07 -11.40 28.29
N LEU A 251 -12.29 -10.32 27.55
CA LEU A 251 -13.64 -9.81 27.27
C LEU A 251 -14.49 -10.85 26.49
N GLN A 252 -13.89 -11.57 25.54
CA GLN A 252 -14.57 -12.65 24.81
C GLN A 252 -14.94 -13.84 25.73
N LEU A 253 -14.12 -14.12 26.74
CA LEU A 253 -14.43 -15.10 27.80
C LEU A 253 -15.55 -14.64 28.77
N GLY A 254 -16.11 -13.44 28.60
CA GLY A 254 -17.15 -12.88 29.47
C GLY A 254 -16.61 -12.12 30.68
N MET A 255 -15.33 -11.73 30.68
CA MET A 255 -14.74 -10.91 31.73
C MET A 255 -15.42 -9.54 31.83
N LYS A 256 -15.89 -9.20 33.03
CA LYS A 256 -16.26 -7.84 33.40
C LYS A 256 -15.09 -7.19 34.11
N PHE A 257 -14.31 -6.39 33.39
CA PHE A 257 -13.00 -5.89 33.85
C PHE A 257 -13.08 -5.13 35.17
N SER A 258 -13.96 -4.12 35.28
CA SER A 258 -14.10 -3.29 36.48
C SER A 258 -14.62 -4.07 37.69
N GLU A 259 -15.55 -5.01 37.46
CA GLU A 259 -16.11 -5.86 38.52
C GLU A 259 -15.08 -6.89 39.04
N THR A 260 -14.25 -7.43 38.15
CA THR A 260 -13.21 -8.38 38.53
C THR A 260 -12.12 -7.68 39.34
N ARG A 261 -11.73 -6.46 38.94
CA ARG A 261 -10.72 -5.70 39.68
C ARG A 261 -11.16 -5.24 41.06
N SER A 262 -12.45 -5.01 41.29
CA SER A 262 -12.97 -4.61 42.59
C SER A 262 -13.14 -5.77 43.59
N LYS A 263 -13.16 -7.03 43.12
CA LYS A 263 -13.33 -8.22 43.96
C LYS A 263 -12.09 -8.62 44.73
N SER A 264 -10.90 -8.27 44.25
CA SER A 264 -9.62 -8.66 44.86
C SER A 264 -8.70 -7.45 44.99
N SER A 265 -7.97 -7.35 46.10
CA SER A 265 -7.00 -6.27 46.33
C SER A 265 -5.59 -6.69 45.91
N ILE A 266 -4.87 -5.80 45.22
CA ILE A 266 -3.48 -6.05 44.83
C ILE A 266 -2.58 -5.82 46.04
N LEU A 267 -1.81 -6.84 46.42
CA LEU A 267 -0.83 -6.77 47.50
C LEU A 267 0.55 -6.34 47.00
N GLN A 268 1.00 -6.90 45.88
CA GLN A 268 2.30 -6.62 45.28
C GLN A 268 2.28 -6.93 43.79
N VAL A 269 2.97 -6.11 42.99
CA VAL A 269 3.13 -6.30 41.55
C VAL A 269 4.61 -6.47 41.23
N PHE A 270 4.92 -7.49 40.44
CA PHE A 270 6.21 -7.65 39.78
C PHE A 270 6.03 -7.35 38.28
N PRO A 271 6.36 -6.12 37.83
CA PRO A 271 6.22 -5.73 36.43
C PRO A 271 6.98 -6.68 35.51
N PHE A 272 6.53 -6.77 34.26
CA PHE A 272 7.21 -7.62 33.28
C PHE A 272 8.68 -7.21 33.13
N ASN A 273 9.58 -8.14 33.40
CA ASN A 273 11.01 -7.94 33.24
C ASN A 273 11.49 -8.61 31.95
N SER A 274 12.15 -7.87 31.06
CA SER A 274 12.59 -8.39 29.75
C SER A 274 13.70 -9.45 29.82
N GLU A 275 14.52 -9.46 30.88
CA GLU A 275 15.55 -10.48 31.10
C GLU A 275 14.91 -11.78 31.59
N LYS A 276 14.00 -11.69 32.57
CA LYS A 276 13.25 -12.84 33.11
C LYS A 276 12.09 -13.29 32.21
N LYS A 277 11.67 -12.45 31.26
CA LYS A 277 10.51 -12.60 30.34
C LYS A 277 9.20 -13.07 31.03
N ARG A 278 8.97 -12.62 32.26
CA ARG A 278 7.75 -12.89 33.04
C ARG A 278 7.37 -11.70 33.92
N GLY A 279 6.10 -11.63 34.28
CA GLY A 279 5.53 -10.67 35.22
C GLY A 279 4.50 -11.36 36.12
N GLY A 280 4.35 -10.86 37.34
CA GLY A 280 3.51 -11.48 38.35
C GLY A 280 2.77 -10.48 39.22
N VAL A 281 1.69 -10.93 39.86
CA VAL A 281 0.91 -10.14 40.80
C VAL A 281 0.42 -11.02 41.94
N ALA A 282 0.56 -10.55 43.17
CA ALA A 282 -0.11 -11.12 44.33
C ALA A 282 -1.41 -10.36 44.59
N VAL A 283 -2.51 -11.09 44.63
CA VAL A 283 -3.84 -10.56 44.96
C VAL A 283 -4.41 -11.28 46.15
N GLN A 284 -5.04 -10.51 47.03
CA GLN A 284 -5.80 -11.04 48.15
C GLN A 284 -7.24 -11.31 47.69
N VAL A 285 -7.70 -12.55 47.91
CA VAL A 285 -9.05 -13.00 47.60
C VAL A 285 -9.75 -13.30 48.92
N GLY A 286 -10.73 -12.46 49.27
CA GLY A 286 -11.38 -12.52 50.59
C GLY A 286 -10.42 -12.18 51.76
N ASP A 287 -10.70 -12.69 52.96
CA ASP A 287 -9.99 -12.29 54.17
C ASP A 287 -8.71 -13.11 54.47
N SER A 288 -8.53 -14.28 53.85
CA SER A 288 -7.48 -15.24 54.26
C SER A 288 -6.69 -15.91 53.13
N GLU A 289 -7.12 -15.81 51.88
CA GLU A 289 -6.45 -16.44 50.74
C GLU A 289 -5.71 -15.41 49.88
N VAL A 290 -4.53 -15.78 49.41
CA VAL A 290 -3.71 -14.98 48.50
C VAL A 290 -3.40 -15.79 47.26
N HIS A 291 -3.71 -15.25 46.09
CA HIS A 291 -3.35 -15.85 44.81
C HIS A 291 -2.20 -15.07 44.18
N VAL A 292 -1.11 -15.77 43.84
CA VAL A 292 0.01 -15.21 43.08
C VAL A 292 -0.13 -15.66 41.63
N TYR A 293 -0.47 -14.73 40.75
CA TYR A 293 -0.58 -14.98 39.31
C TYR A 293 0.70 -14.62 38.59
N TRP A 294 1.08 -15.46 37.63
CA TRP A 294 2.24 -15.26 36.76
C TRP A 294 1.82 -15.33 35.29
N LYS A 295 2.41 -14.45 34.47
CA LYS A 295 2.30 -14.45 33.01
C LYS A 295 3.69 -14.31 32.39
N GLY A 296 3.95 -14.96 31.28
CA GLY A 296 5.24 -14.83 30.62
C GLY A 296 5.41 -15.75 29.43
N ALA A 297 6.66 -15.85 28.97
CA ALA A 297 7.04 -16.81 27.92
C ALA A 297 6.68 -18.24 28.36
N ALA A 298 6.01 -18.98 27.48
CA ALA A 298 5.39 -20.25 27.86
C ALA A 298 6.42 -21.29 28.34
N GLU A 299 7.59 -21.32 27.71
CA GLU A 299 8.70 -22.21 28.06
C GLU A 299 9.24 -21.94 29.47
N LEU A 300 9.40 -20.67 29.86
CA LEU A 300 9.95 -20.29 31.17
C LEU A 300 8.96 -20.51 32.30
N ILE A 301 7.68 -20.24 32.06
CA ILE A 301 6.64 -20.51 33.05
C ILE A 301 6.48 -22.01 33.26
N LEU A 302 6.53 -22.81 32.18
CA LEU A 302 6.44 -24.27 32.26
C LEU A 302 7.57 -24.87 33.12
N GLU A 303 8.79 -24.35 33.03
CA GLU A 303 9.92 -24.80 33.85
C GLU A 303 9.72 -24.57 35.36
N SER A 304 8.94 -23.55 35.73
CA SER A 304 8.61 -23.22 37.12
C SER A 304 7.35 -23.93 37.65
N CYS A 305 6.64 -24.69 36.80
CA CYS A 305 5.39 -25.35 37.18
C CYS A 305 5.59 -26.76 37.75
N THR A 306 5.02 -27.04 38.93
CA THR A 306 5.01 -28.37 39.56
C THR A 306 3.64 -29.06 39.53
N GLY A 307 2.60 -28.32 39.14
CA GLY A 307 1.26 -28.85 38.90
C GLY A 307 0.57 -28.15 37.74
N TRP A 308 -0.59 -28.65 37.36
CA TRP A 308 -1.47 -28.05 36.36
C TRP A 308 -2.93 -28.23 36.78
N ILE A 309 -3.81 -27.39 36.24
CA ILE A 309 -5.24 -27.50 36.46
C ILE A 309 -5.93 -28.05 35.23
N ASP A 310 -6.77 -29.06 35.42
CA ASP A 310 -7.59 -29.62 34.35
C ASP A 310 -8.86 -28.78 34.15
N THR A 311 -9.55 -28.98 33.02
CA THR A 311 -10.76 -28.29 32.61
C THR A 311 -11.89 -28.38 33.65
N ASP A 312 -11.93 -29.46 34.41
CA ASP A 312 -12.88 -29.69 35.52
C ASP A 312 -12.53 -28.92 36.80
N GLY A 313 -11.33 -28.33 36.88
CA GLY A 313 -10.81 -27.65 38.07
C GLY A 313 -10.00 -28.53 39.02
N SER A 314 -9.75 -29.80 38.67
CA SER A 314 -8.91 -30.70 39.45
C SER A 314 -7.43 -30.31 39.32
N LYS A 315 -6.73 -30.26 40.46
CA LYS A 315 -5.28 -29.98 40.51
C LYS A 315 -4.53 -31.30 40.35
N GLN A 316 -3.69 -31.40 39.32
CA GLN A 316 -2.86 -32.56 39.07
C GLN A 316 -1.37 -32.22 39.19
N SER A 317 -0.56 -33.20 39.58
CA SER A 317 0.89 -33.04 39.62
C SER A 317 1.48 -33.09 38.21
N MET A 318 2.56 -32.34 37.98
CA MET A 318 3.22 -32.28 36.69
C MET A 318 4.08 -33.54 36.46
N THR A 319 3.57 -34.51 35.69
CA THR A 319 4.35 -35.70 35.32
C THR A 319 5.28 -35.44 34.13
N PRO A 320 6.39 -36.17 33.97
CA PRO A 320 7.31 -36.00 32.83
C PRO A 320 6.61 -36.11 31.47
N GLU A 321 5.61 -37.00 31.35
CA GLU A 321 4.81 -37.16 30.14
C GLU A 321 4.02 -35.89 29.83
N LYS A 322 3.38 -35.29 30.84
CA LYS A 322 2.57 -34.08 30.67
C LYS A 322 3.41 -32.85 30.38
N VAL A 323 4.62 -32.74 30.94
CA VAL A 323 5.61 -31.72 30.54
C VAL A 323 5.96 -31.87 29.06
N GLY A 324 6.18 -33.10 28.59
CA GLY A 324 6.45 -33.39 27.19
C GLY A 324 5.29 -32.96 26.27
N GLU A 325 4.05 -33.18 26.72
CA GLU A 325 2.84 -32.75 26.00
C GLU A 325 2.74 -31.22 25.89
N PHE A 326 2.92 -30.48 27.00
CA PHE A 326 2.93 -29.01 26.97
C PHE A 326 4.05 -28.44 26.13
N LYS A 327 5.26 -29.03 26.19
CA LYS A 327 6.38 -28.63 25.32
C LYS A 327 6.03 -28.81 23.85
N LYS A 328 5.43 -29.94 23.50
CA LYS A 328 4.97 -30.19 22.13
C LYS A 328 3.93 -29.17 21.67
N PHE A 329 2.98 -28.78 22.53
CA PHE A 329 2.02 -27.72 22.19
C PHE A 329 2.69 -26.36 21.97
N ILE A 330 3.67 -26.00 22.80
CA ILE A 330 4.45 -24.78 22.62
C ILE A 330 5.22 -24.82 21.29
N GLU A 331 5.80 -25.97 20.94
CA GLU A 331 6.51 -26.17 19.66
C GLU A 331 5.54 -26.10 18.46
N ASP A 332 4.39 -26.75 18.52
CA ASP A 332 3.38 -26.73 17.47
C ASP A 332 2.85 -25.29 17.22
N MET A 333 2.59 -24.54 18.30
CA MET A 333 2.25 -23.12 18.21
C MET A 333 3.37 -22.28 17.62
N ALA A 334 4.62 -22.54 18.01
CA ALA A 334 5.78 -21.83 17.47
C ALA A 334 5.97 -22.13 15.97
N VAL A 335 5.71 -23.36 15.52
CA VAL A 335 5.70 -23.74 14.10
C VAL A 335 4.62 -22.96 13.34
N ALA A 336 3.45 -22.77 13.93
CA ALA A 336 2.40 -21.90 13.41
C ALA A 336 2.72 -20.39 13.54
N SER A 337 3.93 -20.04 13.99
CA SER A 337 4.40 -18.66 14.22
C SER A 337 3.56 -17.85 15.21
N LEU A 338 2.94 -18.55 16.16
CA LEU A 338 2.29 -17.94 17.31
C LEU A 338 3.34 -17.62 18.37
N ARG A 339 3.22 -16.46 19.01
CA ARG A 339 3.96 -16.16 20.23
C ARG A 339 3.20 -16.80 21.39
N CYS A 340 3.83 -17.74 22.09
CA CYS A 340 3.22 -18.47 23.19
C CYS A 340 3.36 -17.70 24.51
N VAL A 341 2.25 -17.45 25.20
CA VAL A 341 2.20 -16.87 26.54
C VAL A 341 1.52 -17.86 27.46
N ALA A 342 2.14 -18.20 28.58
CA ALA A 342 1.53 -19.06 29.59
C ALA A 342 1.06 -18.25 30.80
N PHE A 343 -0.02 -18.74 31.40
CA PHE A 343 -0.55 -18.28 32.67
C PHE A 343 -0.37 -19.37 33.72
N ALA A 344 0.06 -18.95 34.89
CA ALA A 344 0.23 -19.81 36.04
C ALA A 344 -0.26 -19.11 37.29
N TYR A 345 -0.61 -19.88 38.31
CA TYR A 345 -0.96 -19.34 39.61
C TYR A 345 -0.40 -20.19 40.73
N ARG A 346 -0.28 -19.57 41.91
CA ARG A 346 0.08 -20.26 43.14
C ARG A 346 -0.79 -19.75 44.29
N PRO A 347 -1.51 -20.64 45.01
CA PRO A 347 -2.18 -20.27 46.24
C PRO A 347 -1.15 -20.10 47.37
N CYS A 348 -1.33 -19.06 48.16
CA CYS A 348 -0.56 -18.75 49.37
C CYS A 348 -1.54 -18.42 50.49
N GLU A 349 -1.16 -18.70 51.73
CA GLU A 349 -1.92 -18.24 52.89
C GLU A 349 -1.49 -16.82 53.26
N MET A 350 -2.40 -16.04 53.86
CA MET A 350 -2.06 -14.69 54.34
C MET A 350 -0.96 -14.69 55.41
N SER A 351 -0.74 -15.82 56.09
CA SER A 351 0.35 -16.06 57.04
C SER A 351 1.74 -16.05 56.39
N ASP A 352 1.84 -16.45 55.11
CA ASP A 352 3.08 -16.49 54.34
C ASP A 352 3.44 -15.12 53.72
N VAL A 353 2.52 -14.16 53.77
CA VAL A 353 2.70 -12.82 53.21
C VAL A 353 3.34 -11.88 54.23
N PRO A 354 4.42 -11.16 53.86
CA PRO A 354 5.01 -10.16 54.74
C PRO A 354 4.02 -9.07 55.17
N LYS A 355 4.20 -8.56 56.39
CA LYS A 355 3.45 -7.40 56.91
C LYS A 355 3.66 -6.18 56.02
N GLU A 356 2.72 -5.23 56.03
CA GLU A 356 2.72 -4.04 55.17
C GLU A 356 4.07 -3.36 55.03
N ASP A 357 4.77 -3.18 56.14
CA ASP A 357 6.06 -2.48 56.24
C ASP A 357 7.19 -3.14 55.43
N GLN A 358 7.07 -4.44 55.10
CA GLN A 358 8.06 -5.24 54.35
C GLN A 358 7.57 -5.66 52.97
N ARG A 359 6.35 -5.25 52.55
CA ARG A 359 5.78 -5.65 51.24
C ARG A 359 6.54 -5.06 50.06
N ALA A 360 7.15 -3.88 50.22
CA ALA A 360 7.88 -3.21 49.14
C ALA A 360 9.05 -4.06 48.59
N ASP A 361 9.73 -4.80 49.47
CA ASP A 361 10.87 -5.65 49.12
C ASP A 361 10.49 -7.14 48.96
N TRP A 362 9.19 -7.46 49.03
CA TRP A 362 8.74 -8.84 48.91
C TRP A 362 8.92 -9.36 47.49
N VAL A 363 9.74 -10.41 47.37
CA VAL A 363 9.91 -11.16 46.13
C VAL A 363 8.78 -12.19 46.04
N LEU A 364 7.96 -12.06 45.00
CA LEU A 364 6.90 -13.02 44.71
C LEU A 364 7.47 -14.44 44.53
N PRO A 365 6.82 -15.48 45.06
CA PRO A 365 7.26 -16.87 44.84
C PRO A 365 7.28 -17.20 43.34
N GLU A 366 8.46 -17.54 42.82
CA GLU A 366 8.67 -17.89 41.41
C GLU A 366 8.56 -19.42 41.14
N ASP A 367 8.59 -20.24 42.20
CA ASP A 367 8.61 -21.71 42.14
C ASP A 367 7.27 -22.34 42.56
N ASN A 368 7.11 -23.64 42.34
CA ASN A 368 5.90 -24.44 42.62
C ASN A 368 4.61 -23.82 42.04
N LEU A 369 4.69 -23.38 40.79
CA LEU A 369 3.55 -22.81 40.11
C LEU A 369 2.59 -23.90 39.61
N ILE A 370 1.30 -23.57 39.54
CA ILE A 370 0.27 -24.40 38.92
C ILE A 370 -0.06 -23.77 37.56
N MET A 371 0.17 -24.51 36.48
CA MET A 371 -0.15 -24.06 35.13
C MET A 371 -1.65 -23.93 34.95
N LEU A 372 -2.10 -22.75 34.54
CA LEU A 372 -3.50 -22.47 34.19
C LEU A 372 -3.77 -22.78 32.73
N GLY A 373 -2.93 -22.28 31.83
CA GLY A 373 -3.10 -22.47 30.39
C GLY A 373 -2.07 -21.73 29.55
N ILE A 374 -2.08 -22.01 28.25
CA ILE A 374 -1.16 -21.43 27.26
C ILE A 374 -2.00 -20.83 26.14
N VAL A 375 -1.66 -19.60 25.74
CA VAL A 375 -2.27 -18.95 24.58
C VAL A 375 -1.23 -18.63 23.52
N GLY A 376 -1.62 -18.86 22.27
CA GLY A 376 -0.86 -18.46 21.10
C GLY A 376 -1.41 -17.13 20.57
N ILE A 377 -0.58 -16.08 20.60
CA ILE A 377 -0.93 -14.77 20.05
C ILE A 377 -0.20 -14.53 18.74
N LYS A 378 -0.90 -13.97 17.75
CA LYS A 378 -0.29 -13.47 16.51
C LYS A 378 -0.95 -12.18 16.06
N ASP A 379 -0.29 -11.50 15.13
CA ASP A 379 -0.89 -10.41 14.36
C ASP A 379 -1.53 -11.00 13.11
N PRO A 380 -2.87 -11.12 13.05
CA PRO A 380 -3.55 -11.81 11.96
C PRO A 380 -3.48 -11.00 10.65
N CYS A 381 -3.51 -11.73 9.54
CA CYS A 381 -3.61 -11.14 8.21
C CYS A 381 -4.95 -10.43 8.03
N ARG A 382 -4.96 -9.30 7.30
CA ARG A 382 -6.23 -8.61 6.99
C ARG A 382 -7.11 -9.50 6.11
N PRO A 383 -8.45 -9.48 6.32
CA PRO A 383 -9.37 -10.20 5.45
C PRO A 383 -9.22 -9.75 3.98
N GLY A 384 -9.22 -10.70 3.04
CA GLY A 384 -9.14 -10.42 1.60
C GLY A 384 -7.74 -10.12 1.05
N VAL A 385 -6.69 -10.08 1.90
CA VAL A 385 -5.29 -9.93 1.44
C VAL A 385 -4.88 -11.08 0.54
N GLN A 386 -5.24 -12.31 0.88
CA GLN A 386 -4.91 -13.50 0.10
C GLN A 386 -5.50 -13.44 -1.32
N ASP A 387 -6.78 -13.09 -1.46
CA ASP A 387 -7.42 -12.93 -2.77
C ASP A 387 -6.81 -11.77 -3.56
N SER A 388 -6.46 -10.68 -2.87
CA SER A 388 -5.81 -9.52 -3.49
C SER A 388 -4.42 -9.85 -4.03
N ILE A 389 -3.63 -10.63 -3.29
CA ILE A 389 -2.30 -11.11 -3.74
C ILE A 389 -2.46 -12.06 -4.93
N ARG A 390 -3.45 -12.96 -4.89
CA ARG A 390 -3.77 -13.84 -6.03
C ARG A 390 -4.14 -13.04 -7.28
N LEU A 391 -4.93 -11.97 -7.14
CA LEU A 391 -5.29 -11.07 -8.24
C LEU A 391 -4.08 -10.31 -8.78
N CYS A 392 -3.19 -9.83 -7.91
CA CYS A 392 -1.92 -9.20 -8.33
C CYS A 392 -1.04 -10.20 -9.10
N ALA A 393 -0.90 -11.43 -8.61
CA ALA A 393 -0.13 -12.48 -9.27
C ALA A 393 -0.72 -12.84 -10.65
N ALA A 394 -2.04 -12.99 -10.75
CA ALA A 394 -2.73 -13.22 -12.03
C ALA A 394 -2.54 -12.06 -13.02
N ALA A 395 -2.38 -10.84 -12.51
CA ALA A 395 -2.09 -9.65 -13.29
C ALA A 395 -0.61 -9.48 -13.66
N GLY A 396 0.26 -10.44 -13.30
CA GLY A 396 1.69 -10.38 -13.57
C GLY A 396 2.47 -9.44 -12.63
N ILE A 397 1.90 -9.09 -11.47
CA ILE A 397 2.54 -8.24 -10.46
C ILE A 397 3.06 -9.12 -9.33
N LYS A 398 4.38 -9.11 -9.12
CA LYS A 398 5.01 -9.88 -8.03
C LYS A 398 4.93 -9.09 -6.72
N VAL A 399 4.17 -9.59 -5.76
CA VAL A 399 4.13 -9.04 -4.40
C VAL A 399 5.30 -9.60 -3.60
N ARG A 400 6.03 -8.73 -2.91
CA ARG A 400 7.19 -9.05 -2.08
C ARG A 400 6.95 -8.51 -0.67
N MET A 401 7.24 -9.30 0.35
CA MET A 401 7.16 -8.87 1.75
C MET A 401 8.53 -8.42 2.24
N VAL A 402 8.62 -7.24 2.84
CA VAL A 402 9.86 -6.70 3.41
C VAL A 402 9.59 -6.22 4.82
N THR A 403 10.10 -6.93 5.83
CA THR A 403 9.74 -6.69 7.23
C THR A 403 10.94 -6.72 8.18
N GLY A 404 10.83 -5.98 9.28
CA GLY A 404 11.77 -6.03 10.40
C GLY A 404 11.62 -7.26 11.29
N ASP A 405 10.54 -8.03 11.13
CA ASP A 405 10.29 -9.25 11.89
C ASP A 405 11.31 -10.35 11.59
N ASN A 406 11.40 -11.35 12.46
CA ASN A 406 12.27 -12.49 12.21
C ASN A 406 11.86 -13.25 10.93
N LEU A 407 12.80 -14.03 10.38
CA LEU A 407 12.57 -14.73 9.12
C LEU A 407 11.46 -15.79 9.22
N GLN A 408 11.31 -16.44 10.38
CA GLN A 408 10.32 -17.50 10.61
C GLN A 408 8.88 -16.95 10.60
N THR A 409 8.62 -15.86 11.33
CA THR A 409 7.32 -15.17 11.33
C THR A 409 7.02 -14.59 9.97
N ALA A 410 8.01 -13.96 9.31
CA ALA A 410 7.83 -13.46 7.94
C ALA A 410 7.45 -14.57 6.96
N ARG A 411 8.08 -15.75 7.06
CA ARG A 411 7.74 -16.93 6.25
C ARG A 411 6.31 -17.40 6.49
N ALA A 412 5.88 -17.53 7.74
CA ALA A 412 4.53 -18.00 8.05
C ALA A 412 3.44 -17.04 7.57
N ILE A 413 3.61 -15.74 7.80
CA ILE A 413 2.66 -14.72 7.30
C ILE A 413 2.66 -14.69 5.77
N ALA A 414 3.82 -14.86 5.12
CA ALA A 414 3.91 -14.90 3.67
C ALA A 414 3.19 -16.13 3.06
N LEU A 415 3.21 -17.29 3.75
CA LEU A 415 2.43 -18.47 3.38
C LEU A 415 0.92 -18.22 3.58
N GLU A 416 0.52 -17.66 4.72
CA GLU A 416 -0.88 -17.34 5.03
C GLU A 416 -1.47 -16.34 4.02
N CYS A 417 -0.70 -15.31 3.66
CA CYS A 417 -1.05 -14.31 2.65
C CYS A 417 -1.00 -14.85 1.20
N GLY A 418 -0.37 -16.01 0.95
CA GLY A 418 -0.19 -16.55 -0.41
C GLY A 418 0.89 -15.85 -1.25
N ILE A 419 1.83 -15.16 -0.60
CA ILE A 419 3.07 -14.64 -1.24
C ILE A 419 4.02 -15.79 -1.55
N LEU A 420 4.11 -16.75 -0.61
CA LEU A 420 4.83 -18.00 -0.79
C LEU A 420 3.83 -19.14 -0.99
N THR A 421 4.15 -20.07 -1.87
CA THR A 421 3.35 -21.28 -2.10
C THR A 421 3.96 -22.53 -1.46
N ASP A 422 5.28 -22.57 -1.30
CA ASP A 422 6.02 -23.70 -0.74
C ASP A 422 6.64 -23.30 0.63
N PRO A 423 6.41 -24.07 1.71
CA PRO A 423 7.00 -23.81 3.02
C PRO A 423 8.52 -24.05 3.09
N ASN A 424 9.10 -24.85 2.20
CA ASN A 424 10.51 -25.28 2.23
C ASN A 424 11.43 -24.38 1.39
N VAL A 425 10.98 -23.18 1.05
CA VAL A 425 11.74 -22.23 0.23
C VAL A 425 12.94 -21.69 1.00
N SER A 426 14.12 -21.78 0.36
CA SER A 426 15.40 -21.30 0.87
C SER A 426 15.82 -19.99 0.20
N GLU A 427 17.02 -19.51 0.55
CA GLU A 427 17.70 -18.45 -0.18
C GLU A 427 17.83 -18.81 -1.68
N PRO A 428 17.75 -17.83 -2.60
CA PRO A 428 17.61 -16.38 -2.37
C PRO A 428 16.16 -15.86 -2.27
N THR A 429 15.16 -16.74 -2.35
CA THR A 429 13.75 -16.31 -2.37
C THR A 429 13.28 -15.77 -1.02
N ILE A 430 13.82 -16.31 0.07
CA ILE A 430 13.68 -15.79 1.42
C ILE A 430 15.08 -15.43 1.92
N ILE A 431 15.30 -14.19 2.38
CA ILE A 431 16.63 -13.70 2.79
C ILE A 431 16.55 -12.83 4.04
N GLU A 432 17.62 -12.78 4.83
CA GLU A 432 17.75 -11.80 5.90
C GLU A 432 18.34 -10.47 5.40
N GLY A 433 17.87 -9.34 5.95
CA GLY A 433 18.34 -8.00 5.57
C GLY A 433 19.86 -7.83 5.71
N LYS A 434 20.48 -8.46 6.72
CA LYS A 434 21.93 -8.46 6.92
C LYS A 434 22.67 -9.08 5.73
N THR A 435 22.30 -10.30 5.34
CA THR A 435 22.87 -11.00 4.18
C THR A 435 22.70 -10.19 2.91
N PHE A 436 21.52 -9.59 2.71
CA PHE A 436 21.23 -8.79 1.53
C PHE A 436 22.08 -7.51 1.43
N ARG A 437 22.37 -6.86 2.55
CA ARG A 437 23.20 -5.65 2.60
C ARG A 437 24.67 -5.94 2.28
N GLU A 438 25.17 -7.11 2.69
CA GLU A 438 26.55 -7.53 2.47
C GLU A 438 26.86 -7.88 1.00
N LEU A 439 25.83 -8.11 0.16
CA LEU A 439 25.99 -8.32 -1.28
C LEU A 439 26.53 -7.07 -1.99
N SER A 440 27.32 -7.28 -3.05
CA SER A 440 27.70 -6.20 -3.96
C SER A 440 26.50 -5.68 -4.76
N ASP A 441 26.60 -4.48 -5.34
CA ASP A 441 25.48 -3.87 -6.07
C ASP A 441 25.00 -4.72 -7.26
N LEU A 442 25.92 -5.32 -8.02
CA LEU A 442 25.59 -6.20 -9.16
C LEU A 442 24.91 -7.50 -8.70
N GLU A 443 25.42 -8.13 -7.64
CA GLU A 443 24.79 -9.34 -7.07
C GLU A 443 23.41 -9.02 -6.51
N ARG A 444 23.26 -7.85 -5.88
CA ARG A 444 21.99 -7.38 -5.33
C ARG A 444 20.93 -7.23 -6.41
N GLU A 445 21.27 -6.70 -7.58
CA GLU A 445 20.34 -6.58 -8.71
C GLU A 445 19.90 -7.95 -9.26
N GLU A 446 20.81 -8.93 -9.33
CA GLU A 446 20.45 -10.28 -9.76
C GLU A 446 19.57 -11.01 -8.73
N VAL A 447 19.90 -10.89 -7.46
CA VAL A 447 19.19 -11.52 -6.34
C VAL A 447 17.83 -10.87 -6.08
N ALA A 448 17.70 -9.54 -6.23
CA ALA A 448 16.48 -8.77 -5.96
C ALA A 448 15.25 -9.32 -6.70
N ASP A 449 15.42 -9.80 -7.92
CA ASP A 449 14.31 -10.33 -8.70
C ASP A 449 13.77 -11.66 -8.12
N LYS A 450 14.64 -12.48 -7.52
CA LYS A 450 14.27 -13.77 -6.91
C LYS A 450 13.61 -13.61 -5.55
N ILE A 451 13.99 -12.58 -4.78
CA ILE A 451 13.46 -12.31 -3.44
C ILE A 451 11.93 -12.16 -3.47
N SER A 452 11.26 -12.85 -2.55
CA SER A 452 9.83 -12.72 -2.26
C SER A 452 9.58 -12.32 -0.81
N VAL A 453 10.47 -12.71 0.12
CA VAL A 453 10.39 -12.32 1.54
C VAL A 453 11.77 -11.89 2.04
N MET A 454 11.82 -10.73 2.70
CA MET A 454 13.00 -10.27 3.42
C MET A 454 12.65 -10.04 4.89
N GLY A 455 13.30 -10.80 5.78
CA GLY A 455 13.16 -10.67 7.24
C GLY A 455 14.31 -9.87 7.86
N ARG A 456 14.11 -9.39 9.09
CA ARG A 456 15.07 -8.57 9.86
C ARG A 456 15.62 -7.37 9.07
N SER A 457 14.79 -6.81 8.19
CA SER A 457 15.14 -5.68 7.34
C SER A 457 15.24 -4.39 8.15
N SER A 458 16.28 -3.61 7.95
CA SER A 458 16.33 -2.21 8.38
C SER A 458 15.71 -1.28 7.33
N PRO A 459 15.41 0.00 7.67
CA PRO A 459 14.94 1.00 6.70
C PRO A 459 15.82 1.11 5.44
N ASN A 460 17.14 1.02 5.64
CA ASN A 460 18.11 1.09 4.56
C ASN A 460 18.04 -0.13 3.64
N ASP A 461 17.77 -1.33 4.18
CA ASP A 461 17.66 -2.55 3.35
C ASP A 461 16.43 -2.48 2.43
N LYS A 462 15.32 -1.90 2.93
CA LYS A 462 14.13 -1.62 2.10
C LYS A 462 14.48 -0.73 0.92
N LEU A 463 15.19 0.38 1.20
CA LEU A 463 15.65 1.32 0.17
C LEU A 463 16.57 0.64 -0.85
N LEU A 464 17.55 -0.16 -0.40
CA LEU A 464 18.48 -0.87 -1.27
C LEU A 464 17.76 -1.86 -2.18
N LEU A 465 16.73 -2.57 -1.68
CA LEU A 465 15.92 -3.47 -2.48
C LEU A 465 15.13 -2.72 -3.56
N VAL A 466 14.51 -1.60 -3.20
CA VAL A 466 13.76 -0.75 -4.14
C VAL A 466 14.70 -0.25 -5.25
N LYS A 467 15.89 0.26 -4.90
CA LYS A 467 16.88 0.72 -5.88
C LYS A 467 17.33 -0.40 -6.81
N ALA A 468 17.67 -1.57 -6.28
CA ALA A 468 18.07 -2.73 -7.08
C ALA A 468 16.99 -3.16 -8.09
N LEU A 469 15.71 -3.20 -7.66
CA LEU A 469 14.59 -3.53 -8.54
C LEU A 469 14.38 -2.46 -9.63
N ARG A 470 14.48 -1.17 -9.28
CA ARG A 470 14.34 -0.06 -10.23
C ARG A 470 15.46 -0.05 -11.27
N ASN A 471 16.70 -0.31 -10.86
CA ASN A 471 17.87 -0.41 -11.75
C ASN A 471 17.72 -1.55 -12.75
N LYS A 472 17.17 -2.70 -12.31
CA LYS A 472 16.84 -3.83 -13.19
C LYS A 472 15.70 -3.54 -14.18
N GLY A 473 15.04 -2.39 -14.05
CA GLY A 473 13.99 -1.92 -14.95
C GLY A 473 12.56 -2.27 -14.53
N HIS A 474 12.36 -2.78 -13.31
CA HIS A 474 11.03 -2.95 -12.75
C HIS A 474 10.38 -1.60 -12.45
N VAL A 475 9.06 -1.54 -12.62
CA VAL A 475 8.24 -0.47 -12.02
C VAL A 475 7.87 -0.93 -10.62
N VAL A 476 8.39 -0.22 -9.62
CA VAL A 476 8.34 -0.61 -8.21
C VAL A 476 7.32 0.24 -7.46
N ALA A 477 6.27 -0.40 -6.96
CA ALA A 477 5.38 0.17 -5.97
C ALA A 477 5.83 -0.26 -4.57
N VAL A 478 5.77 0.64 -3.58
CA VAL A 478 6.07 0.33 -2.18
C VAL A 478 4.86 0.67 -1.32
N THR A 479 4.50 -0.20 -0.40
CA THR A 479 3.46 0.07 0.60
C THR A 479 4.05 0.05 2.00
N GLY A 480 3.73 1.06 2.81
CA GLY A 480 4.18 1.13 4.20
C GLY A 480 3.34 2.08 5.05
N ASP A 481 3.40 1.90 6.35
CA ASP A 481 2.68 2.70 7.35
C ASP A 481 3.65 3.41 8.31
N GLY A 482 4.86 2.89 8.49
CA GLY A 482 5.85 3.39 9.44
C GLY A 482 6.72 4.53 8.93
N THR A 483 7.31 5.30 9.85
CA THR A 483 8.36 6.29 9.53
C THR A 483 9.59 5.65 8.89
N ASN A 484 9.79 4.36 9.15
CA ASN A 484 10.88 3.55 8.63
C ASN A 484 10.74 3.27 7.13
N ASP A 485 9.53 3.41 6.58
CA ASP A 485 9.24 3.16 5.17
C ASP A 485 9.35 4.42 4.32
N ALA A 486 9.37 5.60 4.93
CA ALA A 486 9.40 6.89 4.24
C ALA A 486 10.50 6.99 3.17
N PRO A 487 11.77 6.58 3.41
CA PRO A 487 12.80 6.62 2.37
C PRO A 487 12.50 5.70 1.19
N ALA A 488 11.97 4.50 1.46
CA ALA A 488 11.63 3.53 0.43
C ALA A 488 10.38 3.94 -0.36
N LEU A 489 9.39 4.55 0.30
CA LEU A 489 8.19 5.13 -0.32
C LEU A 489 8.55 6.25 -1.29
N HIS A 490 9.48 7.13 -0.89
CA HIS A 490 9.91 8.25 -1.72
C HIS A 490 10.78 7.83 -2.91
N GLU A 491 11.63 6.81 -2.75
CA GLU A 491 12.48 6.29 -3.83
C GLU A 491 11.72 5.39 -4.82
N ALA A 492 10.57 4.85 -4.44
CA ALA A 492 9.74 4.02 -5.30
C ALA A 492 9.24 4.79 -6.53
N ASP A 493 8.83 4.07 -7.58
CA ASP A 493 8.11 4.72 -8.68
C ASP A 493 6.68 5.08 -8.26
N ILE A 494 6.12 4.36 -7.29
CA ILE A 494 4.86 4.68 -6.60
C ILE A 494 5.01 4.37 -5.10
N GLY A 495 4.90 5.39 -4.25
CA GLY A 495 4.75 5.23 -2.81
C GLY A 495 3.28 5.16 -2.41
N LEU A 496 2.88 4.13 -1.66
CA LEU A 496 1.54 3.97 -1.09
C LEU A 496 1.58 3.94 0.44
N SER A 497 0.78 4.76 1.10
CA SER A 497 0.65 4.73 2.56
C SER A 497 -0.74 4.30 3.03
N MET A 498 -0.79 3.77 4.26
CA MET A 498 -2.05 3.58 4.98
C MET A 498 -2.59 4.92 5.49
N GLY A 499 -3.91 5.08 5.47
CA GLY A 499 -4.60 6.31 5.83
C GLY A 499 -4.92 6.41 7.32
N ILE A 500 -5.25 5.28 7.96
CA ILE A 500 -5.63 5.24 9.38
C ILE A 500 -4.38 4.93 10.23
N GLN A 501 -3.71 3.82 9.97
CA GLN A 501 -2.52 3.38 10.73
C GLN A 501 -1.23 4.06 10.30
N GLY A 502 -1.19 4.63 9.09
CA GLY A 502 -0.01 5.31 8.56
C GLY A 502 0.41 6.51 9.40
N THR A 503 1.70 6.61 9.67
CA THR A 503 2.31 7.80 10.25
C THR A 503 2.23 8.98 9.28
N GLU A 504 2.17 10.21 9.81
CA GLU A 504 2.14 11.41 8.96
C GLU A 504 3.37 11.49 8.06
N VAL A 505 4.53 11.04 8.54
CA VAL A 505 5.76 10.94 7.72
C VAL A 505 5.57 10.01 6.51
N ALA A 506 4.93 8.84 6.72
CA ALA A 506 4.67 7.89 5.64
C ALA A 506 3.66 8.43 4.64
N LYS A 507 2.59 9.08 5.12
CA LYS A 507 1.57 9.74 4.27
C LYS A 507 2.20 10.82 3.40
N GLU A 508 3.02 11.68 4.01
CA GLU A 508 3.71 12.77 3.32
C GLU A 508 4.75 12.28 2.30
N SER A 509 5.37 11.13 2.55
CA SER A 509 6.35 10.52 1.62
C SER A 509 5.70 9.66 0.53
N SER A 510 4.37 9.49 0.55
CA SER A 510 3.63 8.66 -0.40
C SER A 510 2.92 9.48 -1.47
N ASP A 511 2.74 8.87 -2.64
CA ASP A 511 2.00 9.44 -3.76
C ASP A 511 0.51 9.12 -3.72
N ILE A 512 0.14 8.00 -3.09
CA ILE A 512 -1.24 7.52 -2.95
C ILE A 512 -1.50 7.09 -1.51
N ILE A 513 -2.56 7.62 -0.90
CA ILE A 513 -2.98 7.25 0.46
C ILE A 513 -4.22 6.35 0.37
N ILE A 514 -4.14 5.15 0.95
CA ILE A 514 -5.25 4.20 1.07
C ILE A 514 -6.06 4.53 2.33
N LEU A 515 -7.22 5.16 2.16
CA LEU A 515 -7.99 5.75 3.26
C LEU A 515 -8.66 4.72 4.18
N ASP A 516 -8.80 3.46 3.75
CA ASP A 516 -9.44 2.39 4.51
C ASP A 516 -8.50 1.28 5.00
N ASP A 517 -7.18 1.46 4.83
CA ASP A 517 -6.15 0.48 5.18
C ASP A 517 -6.43 -0.94 4.65
N ASN A 518 -7.10 -1.05 3.50
CA ASN A 518 -7.43 -2.32 2.89
C ASN A 518 -6.56 -2.58 1.66
N PHE A 519 -5.85 -3.71 1.66
CA PHE A 519 -5.02 -4.13 0.53
C PHE A 519 -5.83 -4.36 -0.76
N ALA A 520 -7.13 -4.68 -0.66
CA ALA A 520 -8.02 -4.75 -1.82
C ALA A 520 -8.18 -3.40 -2.54
N THR A 521 -8.03 -2.28 -1.82
CA THR A 521 -8.02 -0.94 -2.41
C THR A 521 -6.82 -0.77 -3.33
N LEU A 522 -5.65 -1.31 -2.98
CA LEU A 522 -4.48 -1.29 -3.85
C LEU A 522 -4.76 -1.95 -5.21
N VAL A 523 -5.44 -3.11 -5.21
CA VAL A 523 -5.82 -3.81 -6.44
C VAL A 523 -6.75 -2.95 -7.30
N ARG A 524 -7.67 -2.20 -6.67
CA ARG A 524 -8.53 -1.23 -7.36
C ARG A 524 -7.71 -0.09 -7.98
N VAL A 525 -6.70 0.43 -7.28
CA VAL A 525 -5.79 1.46 -7.81
C VAL A 525 -5.05 0.96 -9.04
N VAL A 526 -4.48 -0.26 -9.01
CA VAL A 526 -3.83 -0.88 -10.19
C VAL A 526 -4.80 -0.94 -11.37
N ARG A 527 -6.02 -1.39 -11.12
CA ARG A 527 -7.06 -1.53 -12.16
C ARG A 527 -7.42 -0.18 -12.79
N TRP A 528 -7.56 0.86 -11.98
CA TRP A 528 -7.81 2.22 -12.46
C TRP A 528 -6.60 2.77 -13.26
N GLY A 529 -5.37 2.55 -12.81
CA GLY A 529 -4.17 2.93 -13.56
C GLY A 529 -4.09 2.25 -14.93
N ARG A 530 -4.41 0.95 -15.01
CA ARG A 530 -4.52 0.23 -16.29
C ARG A 530 -5.64 0.76 -17.18
N SER A 531 -6.74 1.23 -16.59
CA SER A 531 -7.85 1.84 -17.33
C SER A 531 -7.47 3.17 -17.94
N VAL A 532 -6.74 4.02 -17.21
CA VAL A 532 -6.22 5.30 -17.72
C VAL A 532 -5.40 5.07 -18.99
N TYR A 533 -4.47 4.11 -18.94
CA TYR A 533 -3.66 3.74 -20.09
C TYR A 533 -4.50 3.25 -21.27
N ALA A 534 -5.46 2.33 -21.02
CA ALA A 534 -6.32 1.78 -22.05
C ALA A 534 -7.24 2.84 -22.70
N ASN A 535 -7.80 3.74 -21.91
CA ASN A 535 -8.68 4.81 -22.39
C ASN A 535 -7.91 5.78 -23.29
N ILE A 536 -6.67 6.10 -22.92
CA ILE A 536 -5.82 7.00 -23.70
C ILE A 536 -5.38 6.34 -25.01
N GLN A 537 -5.08 5.04 -25.00
CA GLN A 537 -4.82 4.29 -26.24
C GLN A 537 -6.03 4.30 -27.19
N LYS A 538 -7.25 4.12 -26.66
CA LYS A 538 -8.49 4.19 -27.46
C LYS A 538 -8.69 5.57 -28.06
N PHE A 539 -8.47 6.62 -27.28
CA PHE A 539 -8.56 8.00 -27.76
C PHE A 539 -7.54 8.28 -28.87
N ILE A 540 -6.27 7.90 -28.67
CA ILE A 540 -5.23 8.09 -29.69
C ILE A 540 -5.56 7.31 -30.97
N GLN A 541 -6.07 6.08 -30.84
CA GLN A 541 -6.48 5.29 -31.99
C GLN A 541 -7.60 5.96 -32.77
N PHE A 542 -8.63 6.46 -32.09
CA PHE A 542 -9.72 7.22 -32.69
C PHE A 542 -9.20 8.48 -33.39
N GLN A 543 -8.43 9.30 -32.67
CA GLN A 543 -7.87 10.56 -33.16
C GLN A 543 -7.01 10.36 -34.41
N LEU A 544 -6.07 9.41 -34.36
CA LEU A 544 -5.17 9.13 -35.47
C LEU A 544 -5.90 8.60 -36.69
N THR A 545 -6.91 7.76 -36.50
CA THR A 545 -7.68 7.19 -37.62
C THR A 545 -8.37 8.30 -38.41
N VAL A 546 -9.04 9.23 -37.72
CA VAL A 546 -9.75 10.33 -38.39
C VAL A 546 -8.76 11.35 -38.97
N ASN A 547 -7.66 11.68 -38.28
CA ASN A 547 -6.64 12.58 -38.81
C ASN A 547 -5.97 12.02 -40.07
N VAL A 548 -5.62 10.73 -40.09
CA VAL A 548 -5.03 10.08 -41.27
C VAL A 548 -6.04 10.02 -42.43
N ALA A 549 -7.29 9.64 -42.17
CA ALA A 549 -8.33 9.62 -43.20
C ALA A 549 -8.58 11.02 -43.80
N ALA A 550 -8.73 12.04 -42.95
CA ALA A 550 -8.92 13.42 -43.38
C ALA A 550 -7.71 13.93 -44.19
N LEU A 551 -6.49 13.60 -43.77
CA LEU A 551 -5.28 13.97 -44.51
C LEU A 551 -5.25 13.31 -45.89
N ILE A 552 -5.49 12.00 -45.99
CA ILE A 552 -5.50 11.26 -47.26
C ILE A 552 -6.56 11.82 -48.21
N ILE A 553 -7.80 12.01 -47.74
CA ILE A 553 -8.91 12.53 -48.55
C ILE A 553 -8.57 13.93 -49.11
N ASN A 554 -8.06 14.82 -48.26
CA ASN A 554 -7.70 16.18 -48.67
C ASN A 554 -6.52 16.20 -49.65
N VAL A 555 -5.49 15.38 -49.43
CA VAL A 555 -4.32 15.30 -50.31
C VAL A 555 -4.70 14.71 -51.67
N VAL A 556 -5.42 13.58 -51.69
CA VAL A 556 -5.83 12.91 -52.94
C VAL A 556 -6.74 13.82 -53.76
N SER A 557 -7.70 14.49 -53.12
CA SER A 557 -8.58 15.44 -53.82
C SER A 557 -7.80 16.66 -54.32
N ALA A 558 -6.98 17.29 -53.49
CA ALA A 558 -6.17 18.45 -53.90
C ALA A 558 -5.26 18.13 -55.10
N VAL A 559 -4.64 16.94 -55.11
CA VAL A 559 -3.76 16.50 -56.20
C VAL A 559 -4.53 16.04 -57.44
N SER A 560 -5.73 15.48 -57.29
CA SER A 560 -6.54 15.01 -58.42
C SER A 560 -7.35 16.15 -59.04
N SER A 561 -8.32 16.70 -58.30
CA SER A 561 -9.29 17.68 -58.76
C SER A 561 -8.83 19.13 -58.62
N GLY A 562 -7.81 19.41 -57.81
CA GLY A 562 -7.36 20.78 -57.53
C GLY A 562 -8.26 21.53 -56.55
N ASP A 563 -9.27 20.88 -55.99
CA ASP A 563 -10.12 21.42 -54.93
C ASP A 563 -10.18 20.45 -53.74
N VAL A 564 -10.46 20.99 -52.56
CA VAL A 564 -10.51 20.23 -51.31
C VAL A 564 -11.98 19.97 -50.97
N PRO A 565 -12.38 18.73 -50.64
CA PRO A 565 -13.79 18.38 -50.50
C PRO A 565 -14.42 18.98 -49.24
N LEU A 566 -13.60 19.31 -48.24
CA LEU A 566 -14.03 19.94 -46.99
C LEU A 566 -13.46 21.35 -46.88
N ASN A 567 -14.33 22.32 -46.57
CA ASN A 567 -13.93 23.69 -46.32
C ASN A 567 -13.12 23.81 -45.03
N ALA A 568 -12.30 24.85 -44.92
CA ALA A 568 -11.51 25.13 -43.73
C ALA A 568 -12.36 25.15 -42.43
N VAL A 569 -13.53 25.79 -42.47
CA VAL A 569 -14.46 25.84 -41.33
C VAL A 569 -15.02 24.46 -40.98
N GLN A 570 -15.29 23.60 -41.97
CA GLN A 570 -15.79 22.24 -41.73
C GLN A 570 -14.71 21.36 -41.10
N LEU A 571 -13.46 21.50 -41.54
CA LEU A 571 -12.33 20.77 -40.98
C LEU A 571 -12.01 21.21 -39.54
N LEU A 572 -12.13 22.51 -39.24
CA LEU A 572 -12.07 23.02 -37.87
C LEU A 572 -13.19 22.44 -37.00
N TRP A 573 -14.41 22.33 -37.53
CA TRP A 573 -15.53 21.69 -36.82
C TRP A 573 -15.27 20.21 -36.52
N VAL A 574 -14.72 19.46 -37.48
CA VAL A 574 -14.35 18.04 -37.28
C VAL A 574 -13.27 17.93 -36.22
N ASN A 575 -12.22 18.75 -36.29
CA ASN A 575 -11.13 18.77 -35.31
C ASN A 575 -11.66 19.09 -33.91
N LEU A 576 -12.47 20.15 -33.75
CA LEU A 576 -13.04 20.52 -32.46
C LEU A 576 -13.85 19.37 -31.83
N ILE A 577 -14.74 18.73 -32.61
CA ILE A 577 -15.59 17.63 -32.13
C ILE A 577 -14.73 16.42 -31.74
N MET A 578 -13.75 16.06 -32.57
CA MET A 578 -12.88 14.91 -32.35
C MET A 578 -12.01 15.09 -31.11
N ASP A 579 -11.34 16.24 -31.02
CA ASP A 579 -10.33 16.53 -29.99
C ASP A 579 -10.97 16.76 -28.62
N THR A 580 -12.11 17.45 -28.54
CA THR A 580 -12.72 17.79 -27.24
C THR A 580 -13.79 16.78 -26.81
N LEU A 581 -14.78 16.51 -27.65
CA LEU A 581 -15.89 15.61 -27.31
C LEU A 581 -15.45 14.15 -27.39
N GLY A 582 -14.61 13.79 -28.37
CA GLY A 582 -14.02 12.46 -28.47
C GLY A 582 -13.10 12.14 -27.30
N ALA A 583 -12.26 13.09 -26.89
CA ALA A 583 -11.46 12.96 -25.67
C ALA A 583 -12.34 12.71 -24.46
N LEU A 584 -13.37 13.54 -24.23
CA LEU A 584 -14.25 13.41 -23.06
C LEU A 584 -14.97 12.04 -23.04
N ALA A 585 -15.47 11.58 -24.18
CA ALA A 585 -16.21 10.33 -24.28
C ALA A 585 -15.32 9.10 -24.01
N LEU A 586 -14.13 9.05 -24.62
CA LEU A 586 -13.23 7.89 -24.53
C LEU A 586 -12.36 7.91 -23.27
N ALA A 587 -12.05 9.09 -22.73
CA ALA A 587 -11.29 9.26 -21.49
C ALA A 587 -12.03 8.74 -20.26
N THR A 588 -13.37 8.80 -20.26
CA THR A 588 -14.19 8.61 -19.05
C THR A 588 -14.77 7.20 -18.89
N GLU A 589 -14.30 6.23 -19.69
CA GLU A 589 -14.74 4.84 -19.57
C GLU A 589 -14.29 4.20 -18.24
N PRO A 590 -15.18 3.45 -17.56
CA PRO A 590 -14.84 2.77 -16.30
C PRO A 590 -13.96 1.52 -16.53
N PRO A 591 -13.23 1.08 -15.48
CA PRO A 591 -12.32 -0.06 -15.58
C PRO A 591 -13.03 -1.42 -15.70
N ASN A 592 -12.54 -2.29 -16.58
CA ASN A 592 -13.05 -3.66 -16.76
C ASN A 592 -12.20 -4.74 -16.05
N ASN A 593 -12.81 -5.87 -15.67
CA ASN A 593 -12.11 -6.97 -14.98
C ASN A 593 -11.00 -7.59 -15.84
N HIS A 594 -11.17 -7.60 -17.16
CA HIS A 594 -10.19 -8.17 -18.10
C HIS A 594 -8.85 -7.42 -18.07
N LEU A 595 -8.80 -6.18 -17.57
CA LEU A 595 -7.55 -5.43 -17.41
C LEU A 595 -6.59 -6.11 -16.43
N MET A 596 -7.10 -6.90 -15.48
CA MET A 596 -6.30 -7.65 -14.50
C MET A 596 -5.80 -9.01 -15.03
N GLN A 597 -6.19 -9.41 -16.25
CA GLN A 597 -5.70 -10.65 -16.88
C GLN A 597 -4.53 -10.41 -17.84
N ARG A 598 -4.20 -9.13 -18.08
CA ARG A 598 -3.08 -8.74 -18.96
C ARG A 598 -1.81 -8.55 -18.14
N PRO A 599 -0.62 -8.86 -18.68
CA PRO A 599 0.63 -8.54 -18.04
C PRO A 599 0.83 -7.01 -17.95
N PRO A 600 1.63 -6.52 -16.99
CA PRO A 600 1.93 -5.09 -16.86
C PRO A 600 2.69 -4.57 -18.08
N VAL A 601 2.44 -3.30 -18.42
CA VAL A 601 3.09 -2.62 -19.54
C VAL A 601 4.49 -2.20 -19.10
N GLY A 602 5.53 -2.73 -19.74
CA GLY A 602 6.91 -2.40 -19.37
C GLY A 602 7.30 -0.95 -19.67
N ARG A 603 8.32 -0.42 -18.99
CA ARG A 603 8.80 0.97 -19.16
C ARG A 603 9.12 1.33 -20.62
N ARG A 604 9.55 0.37 -21.47
CA ARG A 604 9.91 0.60 -22.88
C ARG A 604 8.80 0.29 -23.89
N PHE A 605 7.58 -0.01 -23.43
CA PHE A 605 6.49 -0.37 -24.34
C PHE A 605 6.02 0.84 -25.16
N VAL A 606 5.88 0.64 -26.47
CA VAL A 606 5.40 1.67 -27.41
C VAL A 606 3.90 1.86 -27.25
N LEU A 607 3.45 3.10 -27.07
CA LEU A 607 2.04 3.43 -26.81
C LEU A 607 1.09 2.94 -27.93
N LEU A 608 1.58 2.93 -29.17
CA LEU A 608 0.92 2.38 -30.35
C LEU A 608 1.45 0.97 -30.61
N CYS A 609 0.63 -0.03 -30.33
CA CYS A 609 0.93 -1.42 -30.70
C CYS A 609 0.71 -1.64 -32.20
N PHE A 610 1.44 -2.57 -32.80
CA PHE A 610 1.34 -2.96 -34.23
C PHE A 610 -0.10 -3.30 -34.66
N CYS A 611 -0.93 -3.80 -33.74
CA CYS A 611 -2.35 -4.08 -33.96
C CYS A 611 -3.18 -2.80 -34.18
N CYS A 612 -2.87 -1.69 -33.48
CA CYS A 612 -3.47 -0.39 -33.76
C CYS A 612 -3.07 0.12 -35.16
N SER A 613 -1.85 -0.16 -35.60
CA SER A 613 -1.39 0.25 -36.93
C SER A 613 -2.16 -0.44 -38.07
N ASN A 614 -2.50 -1.73 -37.91
CA ASN A 614 -3.32 -2.46 -38.87
C ASN A 614 -4.79 -1.97 -38.89
N ILE A 615 -5.36 -1.61 -37.73
CA ILE A 615 -6.71 -1.03 -37.68
C ILE A 615 -6.73 0.38 -38.31
N LEU A 616 -5.66 1.17 -38.09
CA LEU A 616 -5.49 2.47 -38.73
C LEU A 616 -5.45 2.34 -40.26
N LEU A 617 -4.73 1.33 -40.77
CA LEU A 617 -4.67 1.02 -42.18
C LEU A 617 -6.02 0.54 -42.73
N CYS A 618 -6.73 -0.33 -42.01
CA CYS A 618 -8.03 -0.82 -42.48
C CYS A 618 -9.12 0.26 -42.51
N PHE A 619 -9.22 1.12 -41.49
CA PHE A 619 -10.25 2.18 -41.45
C PHE A 619 -9.85 3.46 -42.17
N GLY A 620 -8.55 3.71 -42.39
CA GLY A 620 -8.10 4.85 -43.20
C GLY A 620 -8.15 4.61 -44.71
N ILE A 621 -8.30 3.36 -45.14
CA ILE A 621 -8.37 2.94 -46.55
C ILE A 621 -9.82 2.70 -47.02
N ILE A 622 -10.73 2.35 -46.11
CA ILE A 622 -12.19 2.28 -46.38
C ILE A 622 -12.78 3.67 -46.27
#